data_AF-A0A2V9JDR4-F1
#
_entry.id   AF-A0A2V9JDR4-F1
#
_cell.length_a   1.000
_cell.length_b   1.000
_cell.length_c   1.000
_cell.angle_alpha   90.00
_cell.angle_beta   90.00
_cell.angle_gamma   90.00
#
_symmetry.space_group_name_H-M   'P 1'
#
loop_
_entity.id
_entity.type
_entity.pdbx_description
1 polymer ?
#
loop_
_entity_poly.entity_id
_entity_poly.type
_entity_poly.pdbx_seq_one_letter_code
_entity_poly.pdbx_strand_id
1 'polypeptide(L)'
;MINFLLARALQRLGDSQRQRHAATAILVLGILFNVAFLGYFKYIDFARTAINDAFGTNLVLTHIILPLGISFITFQKIAFLIDLYAKRVTSFTLQDYCLFVLFFPQLIAGPIVHYREMMPQFQSIPCRFDKENVAVGITLFLFGLFKKAVLADSIAPHVSLIYEHAAAGGGTSFFLAWMAAVGFTLQVYFDFSGYSDMALGLARLFGIRLPANFYSPLRASSIIDFWLHWHMTLTRFLTAYVFNP
;
A
#
# COMPACT_ATOMS: atom_id res chain seq x y z
N MET A 1 4.45 9.53 15.38
CA MET A 1 5.51 9.82 16.37
C MET A 1 6.02 8.57 17.10
N ILE A 2 5.16 7.69 17.64
CA ILE A 2 5.61 6.47 18.36
C ILE A 2 6.62 5.63 17.56
N ASN A 3 6.33 5.34 16.29
CA ASN A 3 7.27 4.62 15.42
C ASN A 3 8.63 5.31 15.26
N PHE A 4 8.66 6.64 15.16
CA PHE A 4 9.91 7.40 15.06
C PHE A 4 10.75 7.26 16.34
N LEU A 5 10.10 7.30 17.51
CA LEU A 5 10.78 7.10 18.80
C LEU A 5 11.36 5.69 18.92
N LEU A 6 10.59 4.67 18.53
CA LEU A 6 11.07 3.27 18.51
C LEU A 6 12.24 3.10 17.53
N ALA A 7 12.14 3.67 16.33
CA ALA A 7 13.21 3.68 15.34
C ALA A 7 14.48 4.37 15.88
N ARG A 8 14.34 5.51 16.57
CA ARG A 8 15.46 6.25 17.15
C ARG A 8 16.09 5.50 18.33
N ALA A 9 15.30 4.80 19.13
CA ALA A 9 15.80 3.93 20.19
C ALA A 9 16.61 2.77 19.61
N LEU A 10 16.09 2.14 18.54
CA LEU A 10 16.75 1.03 17.86
C LEU A 10 18.06 1.44 17.17
N GLN A 11 18.13 2.65 16.62
CA GLN A 11 19.35 3.22 16.05
C GLN A 11 20.49 3.39 17.07
N ARG A 12 20.15 3.72 18.33
CA ARG A 12 21.14 3.95 19.40
C ARG A 12 21.73 2.66 19.97
N LEU A 13 21.17 1.50 19.64
CA LEU A 13 21.67 0.21 20.12
C LEU A 13 22.82 -0.26 19.23
N GLY A 14 23.97 -0.50 19.88
CA GLY A 14 25.14 -1.12 19.27
C GLY A 14 25.03 -2.65 19.23
N ASP A 15 26.17 -3.31 18.98
CA ASP A 15 26.21 -4.74 18.64
C ASP A 15 26.42 -5.69 19.82
N SER A 16 26.51 -5.18 21.05
CA SER A 16 26.68 -6.03 22.24
C SER A 16 25.50 -7.01 22.41
N GLN A 17 25.74 -8.22 22.92
CA GLN A 17 24.71 -9.26 23.06
C GLN A 17 23.46 -8.79 23.82
N ARG A 18 23.63 -8.04 24.91
CA ARG A 18 22.50 -7.43 25.67
C ARG A 18 21.73 -6.39 24.85
N GLN A 19 22.42 -5.63 24.01
CA GLN A 19 21.81 -4.63 23.13
C GLN A 19 21.06 -5.27 21.97
N ARG A 20 21.53 -6.43 21.47
CA ARG A 20 20.80 -7.23 20.47
C ARG A 20 19.45 -7.71 20.98
N HIS A 21 19.38 -8.24 22.21
CA HIS A 21 18.09 -8.62 22.81
C HIS A 21 17.15 -7.43 22.99
N ALA A 22 17.67 -6.27 23.42
CA ALA A 22 16.89 -5.04 23.52
C ALA A 22 16.40 -4.57 22.13
N ALA A 23 17.23 -4.67 21.09
CA ALA A 23 16.86 -4.30 19.72
C ALA A 23 15.73 -5.20 19.19
N THR A 24 15.81 -6.50 19.43
CA THR A 24 14.75 -7.44 19.06
C THR A 24 13.45 -7.12 19.80
N ALA A 25 13.51 -6.84 21.11
CA ALA A 25 12.32 -6.48 21.89
C ALA A 25 11.66 -5.19 21.38
N ILE A 26 12.46 -4.16 21.05
CA ILE A 26 11.96 -2.91 20.47
C ILE A 26 11.35 -3.14 19.08
N LEU A 27 11.98 -3.97 18.24
CA LEU A 27 11.44 -4.33 16.93
C LEU A 27 10.08 -5.03 17.08
N VAL A 28 10.00 -6.07 17.91
CA VAL A 28 8.77 -6.83 18.15
C VAL A 28 7.67 -5.92 18.68
N LEU A 29 7.98 -5.07 19.67
CA LEU A 29 7.03 -4.09 20.21
C LEU A 29 6.53 -3.13 19.12
N GLY A 30 7.43 -2.65 18.26
CA GLY A 30 7.07 -1.78 17.15
C GLY A 30 6.19 -2.46 16.10
N ILE A 31 6.50 -3.71 15.73
CA ILE A 31 5.66 -4.50 14.81
C ILE A 31 4.29 -4.73 15.43
N LEU A 32 4.23 -5.21 16.69
CA LEU A 32 2.97 -5.43 17.41
C LEU A 32 2.14 -4.15 17.50
N PHE A 33 2.76 -3.01 17.81
CA PHE A 33 2.07 -1.73 17.85
C PHE A 33 1.47 -1.36 16.48
N ASN A 34 2.22 -1.51 15.39
CA ASN A 34 1.72 -1.20 14.04
C ASN A 34 0.59 -2.14 13.61
N VAL A 35 0.74 -3.45 13.86
CA VAL A 35 -0.28 -4.45 13.54
C VAL A 35 -1.53 -4.26 14.39
N ALA A 36 -1.38 -3.99 15.69
CA ALA A 36 -2.51 -3.70 16.58
C ALA A 36 -3.23 -2.40 16.17
N PHE A 37 -2.49 -1.37 15.78
CA PHE A 37 -3.06 -0.12 15.27
C PHE A 37 -3.88 -0.37 13.99
N LEU A 38 -3.35 -1.12 13.03
CA LEU A 38 -4.07 -1.49 11.83
C LEU A 38 -5.30 -2.36 12.14
N GLY A 39 -5.13 -3.33 13.05
CA GLY A 39 -6.16 -4.24 13.50
C GLY A 39 -7.33 -3.50 14.17
N TYR A 40 -7.03 -2.53 15.02
CA TYR A 40 -8.02 -1.66 15.65
C TYR A 40 -8.90 -0.98 14.60
N PHE A 41 -8.32 -0.23 13.66
CA PHE A 41 -9.13 0.48 12.67
C PHE A 41 -9.91 -0.46 11.75
N LYS A 42 -9.32 -1.60 11.36
CA LYS A 42 -9.94 -2.51 10.38
C LYS A 42 -11.01 -3.43 10.96
N TYR A 43 -10.90 -3.81 12.24
CA TYR A 43 -11.75 -4.85 12.83
C TYR A 43 -12.59 -4.38 14.03
N ILE A 44 -12.54 -3.10 14.42
CA ILE A 44 -13.32 -2.61 15.56
C ILE A 44 -14.84 -2.79 15.37
N ASP A 45 -15.36 -2.54 14.17
CA ASP A 45 -16.78 -2.71 13.89
C ASP A 45 -17.19 -4.19 13.93
N PHE A 46 -16.36 -5.09 13.39
CA PHE A 46 -16.58 -6.54 13.49
C PHE A 46 -16.54 -7.03 14.94
N ALA A 47 -15.52 -6.61 15.71
CA ALA A 47 -15.38 -6.97 17.11
C ALA A 47 -16.55 -6.45 17.95
N ARG A 48 -17.05 -5.25 17.65
CA ARG A 48 -18.25 -4.67 18.26
C ARG A 48 -19.46 -5.55 18.02
N THR A 49 -19.75 -5.90 16.78
CA THR A 49 -20.91 -6.75 16.44
C THR A 49 -20.80 -8.09 17.17
N ALA A 50 -19.63 -8.73 17.15
CA ALA A 50 -19.40 -10.00 17.84
C ALA A 50 -19.63 -9.91 19.37
N ILE A 51 -19.20 -8.82 20.02
CA ILE A 51 -19.41 -8.60 21.47
C ILE A 51 -20.87 -8.30 21.78
N ASN A 52 -21.53 -7.48 20.96
CA ASN A 52 -22.95 -7.16 21.13
C ASN A 52 -23.80 -8.43 20.99
N ASP A 53 -23.52 -9.26 19.99
CA ASP A 53 -24.23 -10.52 19.75
C ASP A 53 -23.95 -11.56 20.86
N ALA A 54 -22.72 -11.63 21.37
CA ALA A 54 -22.34 -12.61 22.40
C ALA A 54 -22.82 -12.25 23.81
N PHE A 55 -22.85 -10.96 24.16
CA PHE A 55 -23.14 -10.49 25.53
C PHE A 55 -24.47 -9.73 25.64
N GLY A 56 -25.22 -9.59 24.56
CA GLY A 56 -26.48 -8.83 24.54
C GLY A 56 -26.29 -7.35 24.88
N THR A 57 -25.09 -6.81 24.65
CA THR A 57 -24.75 -5.42 24.96
C THR A 57 -25.12 -4.50 23.81
N ASN A 58 -25.44 -3.24 24.13
CA ASN A 58 -25.70 -2.19 23.14
C ASN A 58 -24.57 -1.16 23.16
N LEU A 59 -23.34 -1.60 22.91
CA LEU A 59 -22.23 -0.66 22.80
C LEU A 59 -22.44 0.24 21.58
N VAL A 60 -22.77 1.51 21.82
CA VAL A 60 -22.83 2.57 20.81
C VAL A 60 -21.47 3.24 20.77
N LEU A 61 -20.50 2.59 20.11
CA LEU A 61 -19.27 3.26 19.71
C LEU A 61 -19.52 4.00 18.41
N THR A 62 -19.13 5.28 18.38
CA THR A 62 -19.16 6.13 17.19
C THR A 62 -18.41 5.44 16.05
N HIS A 63 -18.99 5.39 14.84
CA HIS A 63 -18.30 4.85 13.67
C HIS A 63 -16.94 5.52 13.51
N ILE A 64 -15.88 4.72 13.58
CA ILE A 64 -14.52 5.20 13.43
C ILE A 64 -14.24 5.31 11.94
N ILE A 65 -14.00 6.53 11.47
CA ILE A 65 -13.62 6.77 10.08
C ILE A 65 -12.23 6.15 9.87
N LEU A 66 -12.16 5.16 8.98
CA LEU A 66 -10.89 4.52 8.63
C LEU A 66 -10.01 5.53 7.88
N PRO A 67 -8.79 5.84 8.37
CA PRO A 67 -7.89 6.73 7.65
C PRO A 67 -7.49 6.10 6.31
N LEU A 68 -7.66 6.86 5.23
CA LEU A 68 -7.25 6.42 3.91
C LEU A 68 -5.74 6.12 3.88
N GLY A 69 -5.34 5.00 3.28
CA GLY A 69 -3.93 4.61 3.18
C GLY A 69 -3.30 4.01 4.45
N ILE A 70 -4.08 3.80 5.53
CA ILE A 70 -3.55 3.28 6.81
C ILE A 70 -2.76 1.97 6.65
N SER A 71 -3.23 1.06 5.80
CA SER A 71 -2.56 -0.23 5.52
C SER A 71 -1.17 -0.02 4.93
N PHE A 72 -1.06 0.81 3.88
CA PHE A 72 0.20 1.11 3.20
C PHE A 72 1.19 1.78 4.14
N ILE A 73 0.74 2.80 4.88
CA ILE A 73 1.56 3.50 5.87
C ILE A 73 2.06 2.54 6.96
N THR A 74 1.21 1.62 7.40
CA THR A 74 1.59 0.61 8.41
C THR A 74 2.67 -0.32 7.87
N PHE A 75 2.53 -0.82 6.64
CA PHE A 75 3.55 -1.67 6.01
C PHE A 75 4.88 -0.93 5.83
N GLN A 76 4.85 0.33 5.37
CA GLN A 76 6.07 1.14 5.25
C GLN A 76 6.77 1.35 6.60
N LYS A 77 6.02 1.60 7.67
CA LYS A 77 6.57 1.75 9.03
C LYS A 77 7.20 0.45 9.53
N ILE A 78 6.55 -0.69 9.29
CA ILE A 78 7.09 -2.01 9.65
C ILE A 78 8.38 -2.28 8.87
N ALA A 79 8.37 -2.12 7.54
CA ALA A 79 9.57 -2.28 6.69
C ALA A 79 10.72 -1.37 7.11
N PHE A 80 10.41 -0.15 7.57
CA PHE A 80 11.43 0.77 8.08
C PHE A 80 12.08 0.27 9.38
N LEU A 81 11.29 -0.26 10.33
CA LEU A 81 11.81 -0.83 11.59
C LEU A 81 12.65 -2.11 11.32
N ILE A 82 12.04 -3.06 10.61
CA ILE A 82 12.66 -3.83 9.52
C ILE A 82 14.15 -3.58 9.22
N ASP A 83 14.32 -2.67 8.27
CA ASP A 83 15.58 -2.30 7.67
C ASP A 83 16.54 -1.62 8.66
N LEU A 84 16.04 -0.91 9.68
CA LEU A 84 16.88 -0.37 10.77
C LEU A 84 17.47 -1.48 11.64
N TYR A 85 16.67 -2.50 11.98
CA TYR A 85 17.14 -3.66 12.74
C TYR A 85 18.18 -4.45 11.96
N ALA A 86 17.94 -4.66 10.66
CA ALA A 86 18.89 -5.29 9.75
C ALA A 86 20.10 -4.39 9.39
N LYS A 87 20.23 -3.20 9.98
CA LYS A 87 21.29 -2.20 9.71
C LYS A 87 21.39 -1.78 8.22
N ARG A 88 20.33 -1.98 7.44
CA ARG A 88 20.22 -1.54 6.03
C ARG A 88 19.97 -0.03 5.94
N VAL A 89 19.42 0.56 7.00
CA VAL A 89 19.34 2.01 7.21
C VAL A 89 20.21 2.35 8.43
N THR A 90 21.17 3.24 8.27
CA THR A 90 22.13 3.60 9.33
C THR A 90 21.87 4.98 9.90
N SER A 91 21.42 5.92 9.07
CA SER A 91 21.10 7.30 9.45
C SER A 91 19.78 7.77 8.86
N PHE A 92 19.04 8.53 9.66
CA PHE A 92 17.82 9.22 9.26
C PHE A 92 17.58 10.40 10.21
N THR A 93 16.95 11.44 9.69
CA THR A 93 16.43 12.57 10.47
C THR A 93 14.92 12.46 10.65
N LEU A 94 14.34 13.31 11.51
CA LEU A 94 12.88 13.41 11.62
C LEU A 94 12.25 13.85 10.29
N GLN A 95 12.92 14.76 9.58
CA GLN A 95 12.47 15.24 8.29
C GLN A 95 12.44 14.11 7.25
N ASP A 96 13.51 13.31 7.16
CA ASP A 96 13.58 12.17 6.23
C ASP A 96 12.46 11.15 6.53
N TYR A 97 12.25 10.85 7.81
CA TYR A 97 11.19 9.93 8.22
C TYR A 97 9.79 10.46 7.87
N CYS A 98 9.52 11.73 8.17
CA CYS A 98 8.25 12.36 7.83
C CYS A 98 8.04 12.40 6.31
N LEU A 99 9.07 12.77 5.55
CA LEU A 99 9.02 12.80 4.09
C LEU A 99 8.74 11.41 3.51
N PHE A 100 9.43 10.38 4.00
CA PHE A 100 9.22 8.99 3.57
C PHE A 100 7.78 8.52 3.80
N VAL A 101 7.25 8.74 5.01
CA VAL A 101 5.91 8.27 5.41
C VAL A 101 4.78 9.11 4.80
N LEU A 102 5.00 10.42 4.62
CA LEU A 102 3.96 11.37 4.19
C LEU A 102 4.06 11.77 2.72
N PHE A 103 4.93 11.13 1.93
CA PHE A 103 5.01 11.40 0.49
C PHE A 103 3.70 11.03 -0.19
N PHE A 104 2.86 12.05 -0.43
CA PHE A 104 1.49 11.86 -0.87
C PHE A 104 1.32 11.11 -2.19
N PRO A 105 2.24 11.18 -3.19
CA PRO A 105 2.06 10.47 -4.46
C PRO A 105 1.85 8.96 -4.28
N GLN A 106 2.38 8.36 -3.22
CA GLN A 106 2.22 6.93 -2.95
C GLN A 106 1.22 6.58 -1.83
N LEU A 107 0.68 7.57 -1.12
CA LEU A 107 0.11 7.38 0.23
C LEU A 107 -1.23 6.62 0.26
N ILE A 108 -2.02 6.70 -0.81
CA ILE A 108 -3.37 6.12 -0.85
C ILE A 108 -3.36 4.71 -1.46
N ALA A 109 -2.80 4.58 -2.66
CA ALA A 109 -2.82 3.34 -3.45
C ALA A 109 -1.58 3.22 -4.36
N GLY A 110 -0.47 3.87 -3.98
CA GLY A 110 0.76 3.81 -4.75
C GLY A 110 1.62 2.59 -4.45
N PRO A 111 2.77 2.48 -5.14
CA PRO A 111 3.71 1.38 -4.94
C PRO A 111 4.28 1.35 -3.51
N ILE A 112 4.52 0.15 -2.97
CA ILE A 112 5.21 -0.06 -1.70
C ILE A 112 6.72 0.11 -1.90
N VAL A 113 7.26 1.20 -1.36
CA VAL A 113 8.69 1.54 -1.45
C VAL A 113 9.45 1.26 -0.17
N HIS A 114 10.76 1.08 -0.33
CA HIS A 114 11.70 1.00 0.79
C HIS A 114 12.41 2.34 0.99
N TYR A 115 12.71 2.67 2.25
CA TYR A 115 13.40 3.91 2.61
C TYR A 115 14.73 4.09 1.85
N ARG A 116 15.50 3.00 1.74
CA ARG A 116 16.80 2.97 1.04
C ARG A 116 16.73 3.25 -0.46
N GLU A 117 15.59 3.01 -1.10
CA GLU A 117 15.41 3.30 -2.54
C GLU A 117 14.97 4.74 -2.77
N MET A 118 14.26 5.31 -1.79
CA MET A 118 13.57 6.58 -1.93
C MET A 118 14.42 7.75 -1.43
N MET A 119 15.04 7.61 -0.25
CA MET A 119 15.75 8.72 0.40
C MET A 119 16.98 9.22 -0.36
N PRO A 120 17.82 8.36 -0.98
CA PRO A 120 18.94 8.84 -1.80
C PRO A 120 18.49 9.69 -2.99
N GLN A 121 17.29 9.45 -3.53
CA GLN A 121 16.72 10.27 -4.59
C GLN A 121 16.40 11.68 -4.07
N PHE A 122 15.71 11.80 -2.92
CA PHE A 122 15.44 13.11 -2.30
C PHE A 122 16.70 13.92 -2.00
N GLN A 123 17.76 13.26 -1.55
CA GLN A 123 19.02 13.92 -1.21
C GLN A 123 19.82 14.36 -2.46
N SER A 124 19.57 13.75 -3.62
CA SER A 124 20.28 14.02 -4.87
C SER A 124 19.46 14.80 -5.90
N ILE A 125 18.19 15.12 -5.61
CA ILE A 125 17.36 15.94 -6.50
C ILE A 125 18.00 17.31 -6.67
N PRO A 126 18.36 17.69 -7.90
CA PRO A 126 18.79 19.05 -8.16
C PRO A 126 17.56 19.96 -7.99
N CYS A 127 17.69 21.08 -7.26
CA CYS A 127 16.64 22.09 -7.13
C CYS A 127 16.43 22.88 -8.44
N ARG A 128 16.27 22.17 -9.55
CA ARG A 128 16.07 22.72 -10.89
C ARG A 128 14.93 22.01 -11.58
N PHE A 129 14.24 22.74 -12.43
CA PHE A 129 13.18 22.20 -13.25
C PHE A 129 13.75 21.20 -14.28
N ASP A 130 13.17 20.00 -14.31
CA ASP A 130 13.54 18.95 -15.26
C ASP A 130 12.37 18.70 -16.22
N LYS A 131 12.55 19.14 -17.48
CA LYS A 131 11.54 19.03 -18.54
C LYS A 131 11.16 17.58 -18.83
N GLU A 132 12.12 16.66 -18.76
CA GLU A 132 11.89 15.24 -19.07
C GLU A 132 11.02 14.61 -17.98
N ASN A 133 11.37 14.83 -16.72
CA ASN A 133 10.60 14.35 -15.58
C ASN A 133 9.17 14.91 -15.57
N VAL A 134 8.97 16.18 -15.96
CA VAL A 134 7.64 16.77 -16.09
C VAL A 134 6.84 16.15 -17.24
N ALA A 135 7.44 16.02 -18.43
CA ALA A 135 6.76 15.44 -19.59
C ALA A 135 6.34 13.98 -19.33
N VAL A 136 7.26 13.17 -18.78
CA VAL A 136 6.98 11.78 -18.39
C VAL A 136 5.94 11.73 -17.28
N GLY A 137 6.05 12.60 -16.28
CA GLY A 137 5.13 12.64 -15.14
C GLY A 137 3.69 12.96 -15.56
N ILE A 138 3.50 13.99 -16.39
CA ILE A 138 2.18 14.34 -16.94
C ILE A 138 1.64 13.20 -17.80
N THR A 139 2.48 12.59 -18.64
CA THR A 139 2.05 11.49 -19.52
C THR A 139 1.54 10.31 -18.71
N LEU A 140 2.30 9.83 -17.72
CA LEU A 140 1.89 8.72 -16.85
C LEU A 140 0.62 9.05 -16.06
N PHE A 141 0.52 10.28 -15.56
CA PHE A 141 -0.66 10.73 -14.84
C PHE A 141 -1.91 10.71 -15.73
N LEU A 142 -1.83 11.24 -16.95
CA LEU A 142 -2.96 11.25 -17.90
C LEU A 142 -3.36 9.84 -18.34
N PHE A 143 -2.38 8.94 -18.57
CA PHE A 143 -2.68 7.53 -18.86
C PHE A 143 -3.39 6.85 -17.69
N GLY A 144 -2.91 7.07 -16.45
CA GLY A 144 -3.53 6.52 -15.27
C GLY A 144 -4.95 7.06 -15.05
N LEU A 145 -5.13 8.37 -15.25
CA LEU A 145 -6.43 9.03 -15.17
C LEU A 145 -7.40 8.49 -16.23
N PHE A 146 -6.95 8.27 -17.46
CA PHE A 146 -7.76 7.68 -18.51
C PHE A 146 -8.20 6.25 -18.15
N LYS A 147 -7.28 5.39 -17.69
CA LYS A 147 -7.62 4.04 -17.23
C LYS A 147 -8.69 4.07 -16.14
N LYS A 148 -8.54 4.97 -15.16
CA LYS A 148 -9.49 5.11 -14.05
C LYS A 148 -10.85 5.65 -14.54
N ALA A 149 -10.86 6.88 -15.04
CA ALA A 149 -12.08 7.64 -15.28
C ALA A 149 -12.84 7.17 -16.53
N VAL A 150 -12.15 6.67 -17.55
CA VAL A 150 -12.78 6.27 -18.82
C VAL A 150 -13.02 4.76 -18.87
N LEU A 151 -12.07 3.93 -18.41
CA LEU A 151 -12.23 2.48 -18.52
C LEU A 151 -12.90 1.89 -17.27
N ALA A 152 -12.28 2.03 -16.10
CA ALA A 152 -12.76 1.39 -14.88
C ALA A 152 -14.14 1.92 -14.45
N ASP A 153 -14.29 3.24 -14.41
CA ASP A 153 -15.53 3.88 -13.95
C ASP A 153 -16.69 3.71 -14.94
N SER A 154 -16.41 3.47 -16.24
CA SER A 154 -17.44 3.10 -17.22
C SER A 154 -17.87 1.63 -17.09
N ILE A 155 -16.95 0.73 -16.75
CA ILE A 155 -17.26 -0.71 -16.58
C ILE A 155 -18.04 -0.95 -15.29
N ALA A 156 -17.71 -0.23 -14.21
CA ALA A 156 -18.21 -0.47 -12.87
C ALA A 156 -19.75 -0.55 -12.76
N PRO A 157 -20.55 0.38 -13.30
CA PRO A 157 -22.00 0.33 -13.18
C PRO A 157 -22.61 -0.92 -13.82
N HIS A 158 -22.08 -1.36 -14.97
CA HIS A 158 -22.57 -2.55 -15.66
C HIS A 158 -22.31 -3.83 -14.86
N VAL A 159 -21.12 -3.92 -14.26
CA VAL A 159 -20.74 -5.05 -13.43
C VAL A 159 -21.54 -5.08 -12.13
N SER A 160 -21.71 -3.93 -11.46
CA SER A 160 -22.48 -3.80 -10.22
C SER A 160 -23.92 -4.27 -10.39
N LEU A 161 -24.60 -3.89 -11.48
CA LEU A 161 -25.98 -4.31 -11.73
C LEU A 161 -26.14 -5.83 -11.80
N ILE A 162 -25.17 -6.55 -12.38
CA ILE A 162 -25.22 -8.02 -12.46
C ILE A 162 -25.05 -8.65 -11.08
N TYR A 163 -24.11 -8.14 -10.27
CA TYR A 163 -23.91 -8.62 -8.90
C TYR A 163 -25.08 -8.28 -7.98
N GLU A 164 -25.66 -7.10 -8.09
CA GLU A 164 -26.84 -6.68 -7.33
C GLU A 164 -28.05 -7.54 -7.66
N HIS A 165 -28.28 -7.83 -8.94
CA HIS A 165 -29.34 -8.74 -9.37
C HIS A 165 -29.15 -10.15 -8.79
N ALA A 166 -27.92 -10.67 -8.82
CA ALA A 166 -27.59 -11.97 -8.23
C ALA A 166 -27.82 -11.98 -6.71
N ALA A 167 -27.39 -10.92 -6.01
CA ALA A 167 -27.54 -10.77 -4.57
C ALA A 167 -29.01 -10.67 -4.12
N ALA A 168 -29.88 -10.09 -4.95
CA ALA A 168 -31.31 -10.04 -4.72
C ALA A 168 -32.03 -11.39 -4.95
N GLY A 169 -31.30 -12.47 -5.22
CA GLY A 169 -31.85 -13.80 -5.53
C GLY A 169 -32.27 -13.97 -6.98
N GLY A 170 -31.91 -13.03 -7.86
CA GLY A 170 -32.11 -13.15 -9.30
C GLY A 170 -31.20 -14.22 -9.90
N GLY A 171 -31.70 -14.97 -10.88
CA GLY A 171 -30.91 -15.98 -11.57
C GLY A 171 -29.87 -15.34 -12.51
N THR A 172 -28.60 -15.68 -12.35
CA THR A 172 -27.54 -15.28 -13.29
C THR A 172 -27.36 -16.33 -14.37
N SER A 173 -27.64 -15.96 -15.62
CA SER A 173 -27.32 -16.84 -16.76
C SER A 173 -25.81 -17.01 -16.90
N PHE A 174 -25.38 -18.09 -17.56
CA PHE A 174 -23.97 -18.38 -17.85
C PHE A 174 -23.26 -17.16 -18.49
N PHE A 175 -23.91 -16.51 -19.45
CA PHE A 175 -23.33 -15.37 -20.16
C PHE A 175 -23.17 -14.15 -19.23
N LEU A 176 -24.19 -13.83 -18.42
CA LEU A 176 -24.11 -12.71 -17.48
C LEU A 176 -23.04 -12.93 -16.41
N ALA A 177 -22.91 -14.17 -15.91
CA ALA A 177 -21.88 -14.52 -14.95
C ALA A 177 -20.47 -14.31 -15.50
N TRP A 178 -20.22 -14.72 -16.76
CA TRP A 178 -18.93 -14.49 -17.43
C TRP A 178 -18.67 -13.02 -17.71
N MET A 179 -19.68 -12.26 -18.15
CA MET A 179 -19.52 -10.81 -18.31
C MET A 179 -19.16 -10.13 -16.99
N ALA A 180 -19.82 -10.50 -15.90
CA ALA A 180 -19.50 -9.95 -14.57
C ALA A 180 -18.07 -10.31 -14.15
N ALA A 181 -17.64 -11.57 -14.31
CA ALA A 181 -16.30 -12.00 -13.94
C ALA A 181 -15.19 -11.28 -14.73
N VAL A 182 -15.31 -11.20 -16.05
CA VAL A 182 -14.34 -10.51 -16.91
C VAL A 182 -14.40 -9.01 -16.70
N GLY A 183 -15.60 -8.43 -16.65
CA GLY A 183 -15.83 -7.01 -16.40
C GLY A 183 -15.24 -6.57 -15.07
N PHE A 184 -15.48 -7.32 -14.00
CA PHE A 184 -14.91 -7.05 -12.68
C PHE A 184 -13.38 -7.14 -12.70
N THR A 185 -12.81 -8.15 -13.38
CA THR A 185 -11.35 -8.28 -13.52
C THR A 185 -10.74 -7.06 -14.21
N LEU A 186 -11.36 -6.60 -15.31
CA LEU A 186 -10.92 -5.41 -16.04
C LEU A 186 -11.11 -4.13 -15.21
N GLN A 187 -12.24 -3.99 -14.53
CA GLN A 187 -12.53 -2.87 -13.63
C GLN A 187 -11.43 -2.74 -12.58
N VAL A 188 -11.16 -3.81 -11.82
CA VAL A 188 -10.14 -3.81 -10.75
C VAL A 188 -8.75 -3.54 -11.33
N TYR A 189 -8.42 -4.13 -12.48
CA TYR A 189 -7.13 -3.90 -13.13
C TYR A 189 -6.95 -2.43 -13.55
N PHE A 190 -7.91 -1.84 -14.27
CA PHE A 190 -7.80 -0.46 -14.74
C PHE A 190 -7.90 0.56 -13.62
N ASP A 191 -8.69 0.29 -12.59
CA ASP A 191 -8.79 1.12 -11.39
C ASP A 191 -7.42 1.17 -10.69
N PHE A 192 -6.86 -0.01 -10.38
CA PHE A 192 -5.65 -0.07 -9.57
C PHE A 192 -4.38 0.30 -10.34
N SER A 193 -4.27 -0.17 -11.59
CA SER A 193 -3.17 0.26 -12.46
C SER A 193 -3.27 1.74 -12.80
N GLY A 194 -4.48 2.29 -12.91
CA GLY A 194 -4.71 3.72 -13.09
C GLY A 194 -4.16 4.55 -11.93
N TYR A 195 -4.50 4.18 -10.68
CA TYR A 195 -3.92 4.82 -9.49
C TYR A 195 -2.40 4.68 -9.40
N SER A 196 -1.87 3.50 -9.74
CA SER A 196 -0.43 3.27 -9.74
C SER A 196 0.28 4.17 -10.75
N ASP A 197 -0.23 4.29 -11.97
CA ASP A 197 0.35 5.16 -13.01
C ASP A 197 0.27 6.65 -12.63
N MET A 198 -0.84 7.08 -12.03
CA MET A 198 -0.97 8.43 -11.47
C MET A 198 0.05 8.70 -10.36
N ALA A 199 0.27 7.73 -9.46
CA ALA A 199 1.28 7.82 -8.40
C ALA A 199 2.69 7.94 -8.97
N LEU A 200 3.05 7.11 -9.96
CA LEU A 200 4.32 7.17 -10.68
C LEU A 200 4.49 8.54 -11.38
N GLY A 201 3.43 9.02 -12.03
CA GLY A 201 3.42 10.30 -12.73
C GLY A 201 3.67 11.47 -11.79
N LEU A 202 2.93 11.55 -10.69
CA LEU A 202 3.12 12.59 -9.66
C LEU A 202 4.51 12.53 -9.03
N ALA A 203 5.02 11.33 -8.71
CA ALA A 203 6.36 11.20 -8.16
C ALA A 203 7.43 11.71 -9.14
N ARG A 204 7.27 11.45 -10.44
CA ARG A 204 8.15 11.97 -11.49
C ARG A 204 8.16 13.49 -11.55
N LEU A 205 7.04 14.16 -11.31
CA LEU A 205 7.00 15.63 -11.21
C LEU A 205 7.89 16.17 -10.07
N PHE A 206 8.08 15.39 -9.01
CA PHE A 206 9.02 15.72 -7.92
C PHE A 206 10.44 15.19 -8.17
N GLY A 207 10.74 14.62 -9.33
CA GLY A 207 12.04 14.02 -9.64
C GLY A 207 12.27 12.65 -8.98
N ILE A 208 11.23 12.04 -8.41
CA ILE A 208 11.30 10.73 -7.74
C ILE A 208 10.81 9.64 -8.69
N ARG A 209 11.58 8.56 -8.78
CA ARG A 209 11.22 7.35 -9.54
C ARG A 209 10.70 6.29 -8.57
N LEU A 210 9.38 6.05 -8.63
CA LEU A 210 8.75 4.94 -7.91
C LEU A 210 8.80 3.65 -8.75
N PRO A 211 8.91 2.48 -8.11
CA PRO A 211 8.80 1.19 -8.79
C PRO A 211 7.38 0.98 -9.35
N ALA A 212 7.27 0.33 -10.50
CA ALA A 212 5.97 0.00 -11.09
C ALA A 212 5.25 -1.09 -10.27
N ASN A 213 3.93 -1.01 -10.22
CA ASN A 213 3.08 -2.03 -9.59
C ASN A 213 2.58 -3.08 -10.59
N PHE A 214 2.48 -2.74 -11.87
CA PHE A 214 1.89 -3.60 -12.90
C PHE A 214 2.79 -3.69 -14.12
N TYR A 215 2.86 -4.88 -14.71
CA TYR A 215 3.54 -5.11 -15.98
C TYR A 215 2.75 -6.11 -16.83
N SER A 216 1.68 -5.61 -17.46
CA SER A 216 0.79 -6.39 -18.34
C SER A 216 0.37 -7.79 -17.79
N PRO A 217 -0.15 -7.89 -16.56
CA PRO A 217 -0.40 -9.18 -15.90
C PRO A 217 -1.38 -10.09 -16.64
N LEU A 218 -2.34 -9.52 -17.38
CA LEU A 218 -3.32 -10.28 -18.16
C LEU A 218 -2.72 -10.97 -19.40
N ARG A 219 -1.44 -10.72 -19.72
CA ARG A 219 -0.68 -11.45 -20.76
C ARG A 219 0.12 -12.62 -20.20
N ALA A 220 0.08 -12.85 -18.89
CA ALA A 220 0.85 -13.90 -18.24
C ALA A 220 0.43 -15.29 -18.75
N SER A 221 1.41 -16.18 -18.88
CA SER A 221 1.22 -17.55 -19.38
C SER A 221 0.87 -18.56 -18.28
N SER A 222 1.00 -18.16 -17.01
CA SER A 222 0.65 -18.99 -15.85
C SER A 222 0.22 -18.11 -14.67
N ILE A 223 -0.38 -18.74 -13.64
CA ILE A 223 -0.77 -18.02 -12.42
C ILE A 223 0.43 -17.47 -11.64
N ILE A 224 1.57 -18.17 -11.66
CA ILE A 224 2.81 -17.71 -11.02
C ILE A 224 3.29 -16.45 -11.73
N ASP A 225 3.31 -16.49 -13.06
CA ASP A 225 3.69 -15.38 -13.92
C ASP A 225 2.75 -14.17 -13.74
N PHE A 226 1.45 -14.40 -13.54
CA PHE A 226 0.48 -13.35 -13.23
C PHE A 226 0.85 -12.59 -11.93
N TRP A 227 1.18 -13.30 -10.86
CA TRP A 227 1.54 -12.68 -9.56
C TRP A 227 2.90 -11.95 -9.57
N LEU A 228 3.77 -12.29 -10.51
CA LEU A 228 5.02 -11.55 -10.76
C LEU A 228 4.79 -10.23 -11.50
N HIS A 229 3.63 -10.06 -12.12
CA HIS A 229 3.27 -8.91 -12.94
C HIS A 229 2.10 -8.07 -12.38
N TRP A 230 1.39 -8.62 -11.39
CA TRP A 230 0.30 -7.98 -10.67
C TRP A 230 0.75 -7.49 -9.30
N HIS A 231 0.59 -6.21 -9.03
CA HIS A 231 0.90 -5.58 -7.74
C HIS A 231 2.30 -5.94 -7.19
N MET A 232 3.30 -5.82 -8.07
CA MET A 232 4.68 -6.32 -7.91
C MET A 232 5.35 -5.83 -6.63
N THR A 233 5.05 -4.62 -6.17
CA THR A 233 5.69 -4.09 -4.95
C THR A 233 5.21 -4.74 -3.67
N LEU A 234 3.96 -5.25 -3.61
CA LEU A 234 3.51 -6.08 -2.49
C LEU A 234 4.15 -7.44 -2.53
N THR A 235 4.23 -8.06 -3.71
CA THR A 235 4.95 -9.34 -3.87
C THR A 235 6.37 -9.20 -3.34
N ARG A 236 7.09 -8.14 -3.77
CA ARG A 236 8.43 -7.80 -3.27
C ARG A 236 8.47 -7.61 -1.75
N PHE A 237 7.51 -6.86 -1.19
CA PHE A 237 7.42 -6.64 0.26
C PHE A 237 7.21 -7.95 1.03
N LEU A 238 6.25 -8.77 0.62
CA LEU A 238 5.95 -10.06 1.27
C LEU A 238 7.15 -11.00 1.20
N THR A 239 7.79 -11.10 0.05
CA THR A 239 9.01 -11.90 -0.11
C THR A 239 10.13 -11.41 0.83
N ALA A 240 10.35 -10.10 0.91
CA ALA A 240 11.46 -9.52 1.67
C ALA A 240 11.27 -9.48 3.19
N TYR A 241 10.03 -9.47 3.70
CA TYR A 241 9.77 -9.28 5.13
C TYR A 241 8.92 -10.36 5.79
N VAL A 242 8.22 -11.19 5.00
CA VAL A 242 7.37 -12.27 5.53
C VAL A 242 7.99 -13.63 5.23
N PHE A 243 8.38 -13.88 3.98
CA PHE A 243 8.93 -15.18 3.59
C PHE A 243 10.42 -15.33 3.90
N ASN A 244 11.22 -14.28 3.67
CA ASN A 244 12.66 -14.27 3.93
C ASN A 244 13.07 -13.12 4.87
N PRO A 245 12.58 -13.11 6.13
CA PRO A 245 12.84 -12.03 7.08
C PRO A 245 14.32 -11.89 7.49
#